data_AF-A0A0E4FU14-F1
#
_entry.id   AF-A0A0E4FU14-F1
#
_cell.length_a   1.000
_cell.length_b   1.000
_cell.length_c   1.000
_cell.angle_alpha   90.00
_cell.angle_beta   90.00
_cell.angle_gamma   90.00
#
_symmetry.space_group_name_H-M   'P 1'
#
loop_
_entity.id
_entity.type
_entity.pdbx_description
1 polymer ?
#
loop_
_entity_poly.entity_id
_entity_poly.type
_entity_poly.pdbx_seq_one_letter_code
_entity_poly.pdbx_strand_id
1 'polypeptide(L)'
;MSRRLGGWQVISWALLLAVPLMVSVAILTWPSTWSGVGAPAWIGLAYVSIFSMFVGFIFWYRGLAIGGIARVGQLQQLQPFFGLALAGLLLHEPVAWSMIAATALVVVCVFFARRFA
;
A
#
# COMPACT_ATOMS: atom_id res chain seq x y z
N MET A 1 -28.54 4.01 -4.41
CA MET A 1 -28.00 3.91 -5.79
C MET A 1 -26.49 3.59 -5.75
N SER A 2 -26.10 2.63 -4.90
CA SER A 2 -24.74 2.50 -4.34
C SER A 2 -24.37 1.01 -4.14
N ARG A 3 -25.03 0.11 -4.86
CA ARG A 3 -24.91 -1.36 -4.72
C ARG A 3 -24.51 -2.08 -6.02
N ARG A 4 -24.05 -1.38 -7.06
CA ARG A 4 -23.79 -1.99 -8.39
C ARG A 4 -22.39 -1.79 -8.96
N LEU A 5 -21.52 -1.05 -8.29
CA LEU A 5 -20.12 -0.98 -8.70
C LEU A 5 -19.36 -2.10 -8.00
N GLY A 6 -18.94 -3.11 -8.76
CA GLY A 6 -18.06 -4.16 -8.25
C GLY A 6 -16.75 -3.52 -7.75
N GLY A 7 -16.13 -4.09 -6.71
CA GLY A 7 -14.89 -3.54 -6.11
C GLY A 7 -13.80 -3.23 -7.14
N TRP A 8 -13.73 -4.00 -8.23
CA TRP A 8 -12.82 -3.77 -9.35
C TRP A 8 -13.05 -2.45 -10.10
N GLN A 9 -14.31 -2.01 -10.28
CA GLN A 9 -14.63 -0.76 -10.99
C GLN A 9 -14.20 0.47 -10.18
N VAL A 10 -14.35 0.41 -8.85
CA VAL A 10 -13.92 1.51 -7.97
C VAL A 10 -12.41 1.72 -8.07
N ILE A 11 -11.63 0.64 -8.13
CA ILE A 11 -10.17 0.72 -8.31
C ILE A 11 -9.83 1.27 -9.69
N SER A 12 -10.47 0.76 -10.75
CA SER A 12 -10.19 1.25 -12.11
C SER A 12 -10.45 2.75 -12.23
N TRP A 13 -11.53 3.26 -11.63
CA TRP A 13 -11.80 4.69 -11.56
C TRP A 13 -10.79 5.46 -10.69
N ALA A 14 -10.40 4.92 -9.55
CA ALA A 14 -9.35 5.52 -8.70
C ALA A 14 -8.01 5.58 -9.44
N LEU A 15 -7.65 4.54 -10.20
CA LEU A 15 -6.44 4.51 -11.04
C LEU A 15 -6.53 5.55 -12.15
N LEU A 16 -7.65 5.62 -12.89
CA LEU A 16 -7.84 6.61 -13.94
C LEU A 16 -7.75 8.06 -13.41
N LEU A 17 -8.26 8.31 -12.20
CA LEU A 17 -8.14 9.60 -11.54
C LEU A 17 -6.72 9.89 -11.04
N ALA A 18 -5.98 8.86 -10.60
CA ALA A 18 -4.60 9.01 -10.15
C ALA A 18 -3.60 9.15 -11.31
N VAL A 19 -3.89 8.59 -12.49
CA VAL A 19 -3.04 8.64 -13.69
C VAL A 19 -2.59 10.06 -14.06
N PRO A 20 -3.45 11.09 -14.20
CA PRO A 20 -3.00 12.43 -14.58
C PRO A 20 -2.02 13.04 -13.58
N LEU A 21 -2.24 12.81 -12.28
CA LEU A 21 -1.31 13.25 -11.25
C LEU A 21 0.03 12.51 -11.34
N MET A 22 0.00 11.18 -11.50
CA MET A 22 1.20 10.35 -11.60
C MET A 22 2.01 10.63 -12.87
N VAL A 23 1.33 10.86 -14.00
CA VAL A 23 1.97 11.28 -15.25
C VAL A 23 2.63 12.65 -15.10
N SER A 24 1.96 13.59 -14.43
CA SER A 24 2.54 14.92 -14.18
C SER A 24 3.82 14.83 -13.35
N VAL A 25 3.81 14.03 -12.28
CA VAL A 25 5.00 13.78 -11.46
C VAL A 25 6.09 13.09 -12.29
N ALA A 26 5.74 12.07 -13.08
CA ALA A 26 6.70 11.34 -13.90
C ALA A 26 7.40 12.25 -14.94
N ILE A 27 6.68 13.21 -15.53
CA ILE A 27 7.26 14.21 -16.43
C ILE A 27 8.18 15.16 -15.67
N LEU A 28 7.79 15.60 -14.47
CA LEU A 28 8.63 16.50 -13.65
C LEU A 28 9.90 15.82 -13.12
N THR A 29 9.85 14.51 -12.84
CA THR A 29 11.00 13.72 -12.36
C THR A 29 11.67 12.93 -13.48
N TRP A 30 11.50 13.36 -14.74
CA TRP A 30 12.02 12.63 -15.90
C TRP A 30 13.55 12.52 -15.82
N PRO A 31 14.13 11.30 -15.81
CA PRO A 31 15.57 11.13 -15.69
C PRO A 31 16.26 11.59 -16.97
N SER A 32 17.40 12.28 -16.83
CA SER A 32 18.24 12.69 -17.95
C SER A 32 18.87 11.49 -18.68
N THR A 33 19.02 10.34 -18.00
CA THR A 33 19.56 9.11 -18.57
C THR A 33 18.83 7.87 -18.06
N TRP A 34 18.55 6.92 -18.95
CA TRP A 34 17.86 5.65 -18.64
C TRP A 34 18.81 4.51 -18.26
N SER A 35 20.11 4.78 -18.16
CA SER A 35 21.16 3.78 -17.94
C SER A 35 21.03 2.98 -16.62
N GLY A 36 20.25 3.48 -15.66
CA GLY A 36 19.95 2.78 -14.40
C GLY A 36 18.67 1.93 -14.39
N VAL A 37 17.83 2.01 -15.43
CA VAL A 37 16.53 1.30 -15.47
C VAL A 37 16.68 -0.01 -16.24
N GLY A 38 17.24 -1.02 -15.57
CA GLY A 38 17.42 -2.36 -16.13
C GLY A 38 16.14 -3.21 -16.12
N ALA A 39 16.20 -4.39 -16.75
CA ALA A 39 15.11 -5.38 -16.75
C ALA A 39 14.55 -5.72 -15.34
N PRO A 40 15.36 -5.81 -14.26
CA PRO A 40 14.84 -6.06 -12.92
C PRO A 40 13.87 -4.98 -12.42
N ALA A 41 14.09 -3.71 -12.77
CA ALA A 41 13.20 -2.61 -12.38
C ALA A 41 11.83 -2.73 -13.07
N TRP A 42 11.84 -3.07 -14.36
CA TRP A 42 10.60 -3.30 -15.13
C TRP A 42 9.82 -4.53 -14.65
N ILE A 43 10.51 -5.63 -14.33
CA ILE A 43 9.89 -6.83 -13.78
C ILE A 43 9.32 -6.55 -12.38
N GLY A 44 10.06 -5.83 -11.54
CA GLY A 44 9.57 -5.39 -10.22
C GLY A 44 8.33 -4.53 -10.31
N LEU A 45 8.30 -3.57 -11.24
CA LEU A 45 7.13 -2.74 -11.53
C LEU A 45 5.94 -3.60 -11.97
N ALA A 46 6.13 -4.50 -12.94
CA ALA A 46 5.08 -5.38 -13.42
C ALA A 46 4.53 -6.28 -12.29
N TYR A 47 5.41 -6.84 -11.46
CA TYR A 47 5.02 -7.67 -10.32
C TYR A 47 4.19 -6.90 -9.30
N VAL A 48 4.66 -5.71 -8.90
CA VAL A 48 3.95 -4.87 -7.92
C VAL A 48 2.59 -4.40 -8.46
N SER A 49 2.52 -3.98 -9.73
CA SER A 49 1.26 -3.50 -10.30
C SER A 49 0.24 -4.62 -10.53
N ILE A 50 0.64 -5.76 -11.09
CA ILE A 50 -0.28 -6.82 -11.50
C ILE A 50 -0.60 -7.77 -10.34
N PHE A 51 0.42 -8.31 -9.68
CA PHE A 51 0.20 -9.32 -8.65
C PHE A 51 -0.09 -8.68 -7.30
N SER A 52 0.76 -7.76 -6.84
CA SER A 52 0.61 -7.17 -5.50
C SER A 52 -0.61 -6.27 -5.41
N MET A 53 -0.77 -5.34 -6.35
CA MET A 53 -1.91 -4.43 -6.36
C MET A 53 -3.15 -5.06 -7.00
N PHE A 54 -3.15 -5.35 -8.31
CA PHE A 54 -4.40 -5.72 -9.00
C PHE A 54 -5.01 -7.03 -8.47
N VAL A 55 -4.24 -8.11 -8.40
CA VAL A 55 -4.71 -9.39 -7.85
C VAL A 55 -4.92 -9.30 -6.33
N GLY A 56 -3.99 -8.69 -5.60
CA GLY A 56 -4.11 -8.48 -4.16
C GLY A 56 -5.39 -7.73 -3.76
N PHE A 57 -5.80 -6.72 -4.54
CA PHE A 57 -7.04 -6.00 -4.30
C PHE A 57 -8.29 -6.88 -4.45
N ILE A 58 -8.32 -7.84 -5.38
CA ILE A 58 -9.46 -8.77 -5.52
C ILE A 58 -9.63 -9.57 -4.22
N PHE A 59 -8.53 -10.11 -3.70
CA PHE A 59 -8.53 -10.81 -2.41
C PHE A 59 -8.90 -9.88 -1.25
N TRP A 60 -8.39 -8.65 -1.27
CA TRP A 60 -8.66 -7.64 -0.25
C TRP A 60 -10.15 -7.28 -0.18
N TYR A 61 -10.79 -6.99 -1.30
CA TYR A 61 -12.22 -6.69 -1.35
C TYR A 61 -13.08 -7.87 -0.94
N ARG A 62 -12.70 -9.08 -1.36
CA ARG A 62 -13.39 -10.30 -0.93
C ARG A 62 -13.22 -10.53 0.58
N GLY A 63 -12.02 -10.28 1.11
CA GLY A 63 -11.71 -10.32 2.53
C GLY A 63 -12.48 -9.26 3.33
N LEU A 64 -12.64 -8.04 2.81
CA LEU A 64 -13.47 -6.99 3.39
C LEU A 64 -14.95 -7.39 3.42
N ALA A 65 -15.45 -7.99 2.33
CA ALA A 65 -16.83 -8.44 2.24
C ALA A 65 -17.15 -9.59 3.22
N ILE A 66 -16.19 -10.49 3.45
CA ILE A 66 -16.36 -11.66 4.34
C ILE A 66 -16.07 -11.31 5.82
N GLY A 67 -14.98 -10.59 6.08
CA GLY A 67 -14.48 -10.30 7.43
C GLY A 67 -15.04 -9.03 8.07
N GLY A 68 -15.65 -8.15 7.27
CA GLY A 68 -16.15 -6.85 7.69
C GLY A 68 -15.05 -5.80 7.83
N ILE A 69 -15.39 -4.55 7.49
CA ILE A 69 -14.43 -3.42 7.40
C ILE A 69 -13.68 -3.20 8.72
N ALA A 70 -14.35 -3.34 9.87
CA ALA A 70 -13.75 -3.11 11.18
C ALA A 70 -12.59 -4.09 11.50
N ARG A 71 -12.74 -5.38 11.17
CA ARG A 71 -11.68 -6.37 11.41
C ARG A 71 -10.51 -6.20 10.44
N VAL A 72 -10.79 -5.90 9.18
CA VAL A 72 -9.75 -5.65 8.19
C VAL A 72 -8.97 -4.36 8.52
N GLY A 73 -9.64 -3.33 9.02
CA GLY A 73 -9.00 -2.11 9.52
C GLY A 73 -8.15 -2.32 10.79
N GLN A 74 -8.35 -3.42 11.52
CA GLN A 74 -7.46 -3.85 12.62
C GLN A 74 -6.23 -4.58 12.06
N LEU A 75 -6.41 -5.44 11.06
CA LEU A 75 -5.29 -6.08 10.36
C LEU A 75 -4.35 -5.07 9.71
N GLN A 76 -4.88 -3.96 9.17
CA GLN A 76 -4.04 -2.88 8.65
C GLN A 76 -3.15 -2.20 9.73
N GLN A 77 -3.54 -2.22 11.00
CA GLN A 77 -2.66 -1.71 12.07
C GLN A 77 -1.50 -2.65 12.38
N LEU A 78 -1.58 -3.92 11.99
CA LEU A 78 -0.45 -4.84 12.05
C LEU A 78 0.51 -4.66 10.88
N GLN A 79 0.06 -4.06 9.77
CA GLN A 79 0.87 -3.86 8.57
C GLN A 79 2.18 -3.09 8.81
N PRO A 80 2.23 -1.99 9.59
CA PRO A 80 3.48 -1.30 9.92
C PRO A 80 4.51 -2.21 10.61
N PHE A 81 4.07 -3.08 11.51
CA PHE A 81 4.96 -3.99 12.23
C PHE A 81 5.52 -5.06 11.32
N PHE A 82 4.67 -5.71 10.50
CA PHE A 82 5.13 -6.67 9.51
C PHE A 82 6.00 -6.02 8.45
N GLY A 83 5.72 -4.78 8.07
CA GLY A 83 6.55 -3.99 7.15
C GLY A 83 7.96 -3.78 7.69
N LEU A 84 8.11 -3.34 8.95
CA LEU A 84 9.41 -3.20 9.60
C LEU A 84 10.13 -4.54 9.77
N ALA A 85 9.41 -5.58 10.19
CA ALA A 85 9.97 -6.92 10.36
C ALA A 85 10.49 -7.47 9.03
N LEU A 86 9.73 -7.33 7.94
CA LEU A 86 10.14 -7.76 6.60
C LEU A 86 11.28 -6.89 6.05
N ALA A 87 11.31 -5.58 6.32
CA ALA A 87 12.43 -4.73 5.94
C ALA A 87 13.73 -5.18 6.63
N GLY A 88 13.69 -5.48 7.93
CA GLY A 88 14.85 -5.99 8.65
C GLY A 88 15.25 -7.40 8.26
N LEU A 89 14.29 -8.32 8.06
CA LEU A 89 14.57 -9.74 7.79
C LEU A 89 14.91 -10.03 6.33
N LEU A 90 14.24 -9.36 5.39
CA LEU A 90 14.32 -9.67 3.96
C LEU A 90 15.26 -8.71 3.21
N LEU A 91 15.18 -7.41 3.51
CA LEU A 91 16.04 -6.38 2.91
C LEU A 91 17.31 -6.11 3.72
N HIS A 92 17.44 -6.69 4.92
CA HIS A 92 18.57 -6.47 5.84
C HIS A 92 18.79 -4.98 6.19
N GLU A 93 17.73 -4.17 6.10
CA GLU A 93 17.81 -2.76 6.43
C GLU A 93 17.93 -2.58 7.95
N PRO A 94 18.79 -1.66 8.43
CA PRO A 94 18.92 -1.39 9.85
C PRO A 94 17.62 -0.79 10.39
N VAL A 95 16.84 -1.60 11.09
CA VAL A 95 15.62 -1.14 11.78
C VAL A 95 16.03 -0.27 12.95
N ALA A 96 16.13 1.04 12.69
CA ALA A 96 16.52 2.00 13.70
C ALA A 96 15.49 2.05 14.84
N TRP A 97 15.97 2.29 16.07
CA TRP A 97 15.11 2.43 17.25
C TRP A 97 14.03 3.50 17.06
N SER A 98 14.32 4.56 16.30
CA SER A 98 13.38 5.60 15.94
C SER A 98 12.18 5.09 15.12
N MET A 99 12.35 4.10 14.25
CA MET A 99 11.27 3.52 13.44
C MET A 99 10.31 2.70 14.31
N ILE A 100 10.86 1.98 15.29
CA ILE A 100 10.09 1.22 16.27
C ILE A 100 9.32 2.20 17.18
N ALA A 101 9.99 3.23 17.68
CA ALA A 101 9.38 4.26 18.53
C ALA A 101 8.27 5.02 17.79
N ALA A 102 8.48 5.40 16.53
CA ALA A 102 7.46 6.05 15.70
C ALA A 102 6.26 5.12 15.46
N THR A 103 6.49 3.84 15.18
CA THR A 103 5.42 2.86 14.98
C THR A 103 4.61 2.65 16.26
N ALA A 104 5.28 2.54 17.40
CA ALA A 104 4.64 2.46 18.71
C ALA A 104 3.81 3.72 19.02
N LEU A 105 4.34 4.92 18.73
CA LEU A 105 3.63 6.18 18.91
C LEU A 105 2.36 6.25 18.06
N VAL A 106 2.45 5.88 16.77
CA VAL A 106 1.29 5.82 15.87
C VAL A 106 0.24 4.85 16.41
N VAL A 107 0.66 3.68 16.90
CA VAL A 107 -0.25 2.68 17.48
C VAL A 107 -0.94 3.21 18.72
N VAL A 108 -0.22 3.90 19.62
CA VAL A 108 -0.80 4.57 20.78
C VAL A 108 -1.80 5.63 20.34
N CYS A 109 -1.41 6.56 19.46
CA CYS A 109 -2.31 7.60 18.94
C CYS A 109 -3.59 7.01 18.33
N VAL A 110 -3.45 5.93 17.55
CA VAL A 110 -4.58 5.28 16.88
C VAL A 110 -5.45 4.50 17.87
N PHE A 111 -4.86 3.86 18.89
CA PHE A 111 -5.60 3.22 19.98
C PHE A 111 -6.42 4.24 20.77
N PHE A 112 -5.82 5.37 21.13
CA PHE A 112 -6.52 6.49 21.76
C PHE A 112 -7.63 7.02 20.84
N ALA A 113 -7.34 7.35 19.59
CA ALA A 113 -8.35 7.84 18.64
C ALA A 113 -9.54 6.86 18.48
N ARG A 114 -9.31 5.55 18.47
CA ARG A 114 -10.38 4.53 18.43
C ARG A 114 -11.13 4.36 19.74
N ARG A 115 -10.53 4.72 20.88
CA ARG A 115 -11.19 4.62 22.18
C ARG A 115 -12.02 5.87 22.53
N PHE A 116 -11.72 7.00 21.90
CA PHE A 116 -12.42 8.27 22.10
C PHE A 116 -13.39 8.64 20.94
N ALA A 117 -13.54 7.77 19.92
CA ALA A 117 -14.52 7.88 18.85
C ALA A 117 -15.67 6.88 19.05
#